data_AF-A0A1C4KWF4-F1
#
_entry.id   AF-A0A1C4KWF4-F1
#
_cell.length_a   1.000
_cell.length_b   1.000
_cell.length_c   1.000
_cell.angle_alpha   90.00
_cell.angle_beta   90.00
_cell.angle_gamma   90.00
#
_symmetry.space_group_name_H-M   'P 1'
#
loop_
_entity.id
_entity.type
_entity.pdbx_description
1 polymer ?
#
loop_
_entity_poly.entity_id
_entity_poly.type
_entity_poly.pdbx_seq_one_letter_code
_entity_poly.pdbx_strand_id
1 'polypeptide(L)'
;MTTAMAQHTDHAKAWNAVLTAAGKPAITNVPLSSQPQVTAAVKKATNVGDVAKLALQLEDQAAQTYLFATSTIKSPTGIETAATIAPVEAMHASILHFVLGQYPVPDTFLPTNKAASPTLLTV
;
A
#
# COMPACT_ATOMS: atom_id res chain seq x y z
N MET A 1 -6.87 -14.03 -8.05
CA MET A 1 -6.81 -12.75 -7.30
C MET A 1 -6.88 -11.59 -8.28
N THR A 2 -8.07 -11.24 -8.75
CA THR A 2 -8.29 -10.12 -9.68
C THR A 2 -8.74 -8.85 -8.95
N THR A 3 -9.47 -9.01 -7.84
CA THR A 3 -10.04 -7.90 -7.06
C THR A 3 -8.97 -6.98 -6.46
N ALA A 4 -8.01 -7.52 -5.69
CA ALA A 4 -6.95 -6.70 -5.10
C ALA A 4 -6.10 -5.98 -6.16
N MET A 5 -5.81 -6.63 -7.29
CA MET A 5 -5.09 -6.01 -8.40
C MET A 5 -5.88 -4.86 -9.06
N ALA A 6 -7.19 -5.05 -9.24
CA ALA A 6 -8.07 -4.00 -9.75
C ALA A 6 -8.15 -2.83 -8.77
N GLN A 7 -8.29 -3.11 -7.47
CA GLN A 7 -8.29 -2.09 -6.41
C GLN A 7 -6.97 -1.31 -6.38
N HIS A 8 -5.82 -1.97 -6.46
CA HIS A 8 -4.51 -1.31 -6.57
C HIS A 8 -4.42 -0.40 -7.81
N THR A 9 -5.02 -0.80 -8.92
CA THR A 9 -5.10 0.03 -10.13
C THR A 9 -5.98 1.27 -9.89
N ASP A 10 -7.12 1.10 -9.22
CA ASP A 10 -8.02 2.20 -8.87
C ASP A 10 -7.36 3.16 -7.85
N HIS A 11 -6.62 2.63 -6.87
CA HIS A 11 -5.85 3.42 -5.90
C HIS A 11 -4.81 4.28 -6.60
N ALA A 12 -4.02 3.70 -7.51
CA ALA A 12 -3.02 4.42 -8.29
C ALA A 12 -3.67 5.52 -9.16
N LYS A 13 -4.83 5.24 -9.75
CA LYS A 13 -5.60 6.23 -10.52
C LYS A 13 -6.11 7.37 -9.65
N ALA A 14 -6.67 7.07 -8.48
CA ALA A 14 -7.17 8.08 -7.54
C ALA A 14 -6.04 9.01 -7.07
N TRP A 15 -4.87 8.46 -6.71
CA TRP A 15 -3.72 9.27 -6.32
C TRP A 15 -3.16 10.11 -7.45
N ASN A 16 -3.11 9.57 -8.66
CA ASN A 16 -2.73 10.37 -9.83
C ASN A 16 -3.69 11.53 -10.10
N ALA A 17 -5.00 11.36 -9.85
CA ALA A 17 -5.95 12.46 -9.92
C ALA A 17 -5.65 13.53 -8.87
N VAL A 18 -5.34 13.15 -7.63
CA VAL A 18 -4.92 14.10 -6.57
C VAL A 18 -3.64 14.86 -6.96
N LEU A 19 -2.63 14.16 -7.46
CA LEU A 19 -1.35 14.75 -7.86
C LEU A 19 -1.51 15.73 -9.02
N THR A 20 -2.20 15.31 -10.08
CA THR A 20 -2.40 16.13 -11.28
C THR A 20 -3.28 17.35 -11.01
N ALA A 21 -4.32 17.22 -10.17
CA ALA A 21 -5.10 18.36 -9.71
C ALA A 21 -4.27 19.38 -8.91
N ALA A 22 -3.21 18.92 -8.23
CA ALA A 22 -2.23 19.77 -7.54
C ALA A 22 -1.10 20.29 -8.46
N GLY A 23 -1.20 20.10 -9.78
CA GLY A 23 -0.19 20.54 -10.75
C GLY A 23 1.10 19.72 -10.74
N LYS A 24 1.08 18.51 -10.17
CA LYS A 24 2.23 17.58 -10.20
C LYS A 24 2.11 16.61 -11.37
N PRO A 25 3.23 16.11 -11.92
CA PRO A 25 3.21 15.07 -12.94
C PRO A 25 2.51 13.80 -12.43
N ALA A 26 1.84 13.09 -13.33
CA ALA A 26 1.35 11.75 -13.05
C ALA A 26 2.52 10.78 -12.88
N ILE A 27 2.39 9.85 -11.93
CA ILE A 27 3.31 8.74 -11.70
C ILE A 27 2.81 7.53 -12.49
N THR A 28 3.62 7.10 -13.47
CA THR A 28 3.31 5.97 -14.37
C THR A 28 4.26 4.78 -14.19
N ASN A 29 5.21 4.89 -13.26
CA ASN A 29 6.17 3.86 -12.87
C ASN A 29 6.12 3.65 -11.35
N VAL A 30 7.08 2.89 -10.81
CA VAL A 30 7.25 2.70 -9.36
C VAL A 30 8.53 3.42 -8.94
N PRO A 31 8.48 4.72 -8.56
CA PRO A 31 9.67 5.52 -8.26
C PRO A 31 10.18 5.26 -6.83
N LEU A 32 10.39 3.99 -6.49
CA LEU A 32 10.81 3.57 -5.15
C LEU A 32 12.15 2.85 -5.20
N SER A 33 13.09 3.29 -4.36
CA SER A 33 14.42 2.66 -4.21
C SER A 33 14.36 1.23 -3.69
N SER A 34 13.22 0.83 -3.11
CA SER A 34 12.93 -0.54 -2.64
C SER A 34 12.42 -1.49 -3.73
N GLN A 35 12.08 -1.00 -4.92
CA GLN A 35 11.50 -1.82 -5.99
C GLN A 35 12.39 -3.01 -6.41
N PRO A 36 13.73 -2.85 -6.57
CA PRO A 36 14.60 -3.98 -6.91
C PRO A 36 14.58 -5.09 -5.86
N GLN A 37 14.52 -4.74 -4.58
CA GLN A 37 14.51 -5.67 -3.45
C GLN A 37 13.18 -6.43 -3.40
N VAL A 38 12.05 -5.74 -3.60
CA VAL A 38 10.73 -6.38 -3.72
C VAL A 38 10.71 -7.36 -4.89
N THR A 39 11.23 -6.95 -6.05
CA THR A 39 11.30 -7.81 -7.24
C THR A 39 12.18 -9.05 -7.01
N ALA A 40 13.31 -8.89 -6.31
CA ALA A 40 14.18 -10.01 -5.95
C ALA A 40 13.51 -10.96 -4.95
N ALA A 41 12.76 -10.43 -3.97
CA ALA A 41 12.00 -11.23 -3.01
C ALA A 41 10.92 -12.07 -3.69
N VAL A 42 10.18 -11.49 -4.65
CA VAL A 42 9.21 -12.24 -5.47
C VAL A 42 9.90 -13.37 -6.22
N LYS A 43 11.05 -13.12 -6.88
CA LYS A 43 11.79 -14.14 -7.63
C LYS A 43 12.34 -15.27 -6.74
N LYS A 44 12.62 -14.98 -5.47
CA LYS A 44 13.13 -15.96 -4.50
C LYS A 44 12.01 -16.80 -3.87
N ALA A 45 10.77 -16.32 -3.87
CA ALA A 45 9.65 -17.03 -3.27
C ALA A 45 9.44 -18.38 -3.96
N THR A 46 9.36 -19.46 -3.18
CA THR A 46 9.29 -20.84 -3.70
C THR A 46 7.91 -21.47 -3.53
N ASN A 47 7.06 -20.85 -2.73
CA ASN A 47 5.74 -21.35 -2.40
C ASN A 47 4.75 -20.19 -2.14
N VAL A 48 3.46 -20.52 -2.06
CA VAL A 48 2.38 -19.54 -1.83
C VAL A 48 2.57 -18.78 -0.52
N GLY A 49 3.07 -19.44 0.53
CA GLY A 49 3.31 -18.81 1.83
C GLY A 49 4.39 -17.72 1.78
N ASP A 50 5.46 -17.94 1.00
CA ASP A 50 6.51 -16.93 0.79
C ASP A 50 5.94 -15.69 0.09
N VAL A 51 5.14 -15.88 -0.96
CA VAL A 51 4.49 -14.78 -1.69
C VAL A 51 3.48 -14.07 -0.81
N ALA A 52 2.66 -14.80 -0.03
CA ALA A 52 1.67 -14.21 0.87
C ALA A 52 2.31 -13.40 2.01
N LYS A 53 3.46 -13.83 2.55
CA LYS A 53 4.21 -13.05 3.54
C LYS A 53 4.77 -11.75 2.95
N LEU A 54 5.30 -11.80 1.73
CA LEU A 54 5.79 -10.60 1.05
C LEU A 54 4.63 -9.65 0.74
N ALA A 55 3.52 -10.16 0.23
CA ALA A 55 2.31 -9.37 0.00
C ALA A 55 1.83 -8.72 1.30
N LEU A 56 1.76 -9.48 2.40
CA LEU A 56 1.31 -8.95 3.69
C LEU A 56 2.19 -7.79 4.16
N GLN A 57 3.51 -7.89 4.00
CA GLN A 57 4.42 -6.79 4.33
C GLN A 57 4.15 -5.52 3.50
N LEU A 58 3.80 -5.69 2.22
CA LEU A 58 3.48 -4.57 1.32
C LEU A 58 2.11 -3.97 1.63
N GLU A 59 1.09 -4.79 1.90
CA GLU A 59 -0.26 -4.31 2.26
C GLU A 59 -0.24 -3.61 3.63
N ASP A 60 0.52 -4.14 4.61
CA ASP A 60 0.78 -3.45 5.87
C ASP A 60 1.40 -2.07 5.63
N GLN A 61 2.47 -2.00 4.85
CA GLN A 61 3.12 -0.73 4.53
C GLN A 61 2.15 0.23 3.83
N ALA A 62 1.37 -0.25 2.86
CA ALA A 62 0.40 0.56 2.13
C ALA A 62 -0.70 1.11 3.05
N ALA A 63 -1.35 0.25 3.85
CA ALA A 63 -2.38 0.64 4.80
C ALA A 63 -1.88 1.71 5.78
N GLN A 64 -0.69 1.48 6.35
CA GLN A 64 -0.08 2.41 7.29
C GLN A 64 0.36 3.72 6.63
N THR A 65 0.79 3.68 5.37
CA THR A 65 1.11 4.89 4.59
C THR A 65 -0.12 5.75 4.38
N TYR A 66 -1.26 5.16 4.02
CA TYR A 66 -2.49 5.91 3.84
C TYR A 66 -3.07 6.43 5.15
N LEU A 67 -3.02 5.65 6.24
CA LEU A 67 -3.41 6.16 7.56
C LEU A 67 -2.51 7.32 8.01
N PHE A 68 -1.20 7.23 7.77
CA PHE A 68 -0.31 8.36 8.04
C PHE A 68 -0.69 9.59 7.20
N ALA A 69 -0.99 9.39 5.92
CA ALA A 69 -1.38 10.46 5.00
C ALA A 69 -2.64 11.21 5.43
N THR A 70 -3.65 10.54 6.03
CA THR A 70 -4.86 11.22 6.53
C THR A 70 -4.57 12.25 7.61
N SER A 71 -3.47 12.10 8.36
CA SER A 71 -3.08 13.01 9.45
C SER A 71 -2.04 14.07 9.04
N THR A 72 -1.43 13.94 7.86
CA THR A 72 -0.27 14.75 7.46
C THR A 72 -0.47 15.56 6.18
N ILE A 73 -1.34 15.12 5.28
CA ILE A 73 -1.68 15.86 4.07
C ILE A 73 -2.68 16.97 4.42
N LYS A 74 -2.52 18.13 3.77
CA LYS A 74 -3.41 19.30 3.99
C LYS A 74 -4.57 19.40 2.99
N SER A 75 -4.43 18.76 1.83
CA SER A 75 -5.46 18.77 0.79
C SER A 75 -6.68 17.96 1.26
N PRO A 76 -7.90 18.53 1.31
CA PRO A 76 -9.10 17.79 1.68
C PRO A 76 -9.31 16.54 0.81
N THR A 77 -9.17 16.68 -0.51
CA THR A 77 -9.28 15.56 -1.45
C THR A 77 -8.19 14.51 -1.24
N GLY A 78 -6.97 14.94 -0.86
CA GLY A 78 -5.89 14.02 -0.52
C GLY A 78 -6.16 13.22 0.77
N ILE A 79 -6.72 13.88 1.79
CA ILE A 79 -7.14 13.24 3.04
C ILE A 79 -8.25 12.23 2.77
N GLU A 80 -9.28 12.61 2.01
CA GLU A 80 -10.41 11.73 1.65
C GLU A 80 -9.93 10.53 0.82
N THR A 81 -9.05 10.76 -0.15
CA THR A 81 -8.46 9.67 -0.95
C THR A 81 -7.67 8.70 -0.06
N ALA A 82 -6.85 9.20 0.86
CA ALA A 82 -6.13 8.34 1.80
C ALA A 82 -7.10 7.58 2.74
N ALA A 83 -8.14 8.25 3.25
CA ALA A 83 -9.10 7.68 4.19
C ALA A 83 -9.97 6.58 3.56
N THR A 84 -10.21 6.63 2.25
CA THR A 84 -10.95 5.59 1.53
C THR A 84 -10.09 4.39 1.18
N ILE A 85 -8.78 4.59 0.94
CA ILE A 85 -7.86 3.52 0.53
C ILE A 85 -7.30 2.75 1.73
N ALA A 86 -6.92 3.44 2.82
CA ALA A 86 -6.38 2.81 4.03
C ALA A 86 -7.17 1.57 4.52
N PRO A 87 -8.51 1.60 4.67
CA PRO A 87 -9.27 0.43 5.10
C PRO A 87 -9.28 -0.72 4.05
N VAL A 88 -9.13 -0.42 2.76
CA VAL A 88 -9.06 -1.45 1.71
C VAL A 88 -7.74 -2.19 1.79
N GLU A 89 -6.62 -1.50 1.99
CA GLU A 89 -5.31 -2.15 2.17
C GLU A 89 -5.27 -2.95 3.49
N ALA A 90 -5.92 -2.46 4.55
CA ALA A 90 -6.07 -3.23 5.78
C ALA A 90 -6.93 -4.50 5.58
N MET A 91 -7.93 -4.45 4.71
CA MET A 91 -8.72 -5.63 4.31
C MET A 91 -7.85 -6.63 3.52
N HIS A 92 -6.99 -6.16 2.60
CA HIS A 92 -6.04 -7.02 1.90
C HIS A 92 -5.11 -7.75 2.89
N ALA A 93 -4.52 -7.00 3.84
CA ALA A 93 -3.69 -7.56 4.90
C ALA A 93 -4.47 -8.60 5.74
N SER A 94 -5.73 -8.33 6.07
CA SER A 94 -6.57 -9.25 6.84
C SER A 94 -6.82 -10.58 6.12
N ILE A 95 -7.06 -10.52 4.81
CA ILE A 95 -7.21 -11.72 3.98
C ILE A 95 -5.88 -12.49 3.91
N LEU A 96 -4.74 -11.80 3.84
CA LEU A 96 -3.43 -12.45 3.80
C LEU A 96 -3.06 -13.10 5.14
N HIS A 97 -3.40 -12.50 6.27
CA HIS A 97 -3.32 -13.15 7.58
C HIS A 97 -4.14 -14.45 7.59
N PHE A 98 -5.38 -14.43 7.10
CA PHE A 98 -6.21 -15.64 6.98
C PHE A 98 -5.57 -16.70 6.10
N VAL A 99 -5.05 -16.34 4.91
CA VAL A 99 -4.34 -17.25 4.00
C VAL A 99 -3.11 -17.87 4.66
N LEU A 100 -2.43 -17.13 5.53
CA LEU A 100 -1.27 -17.58 6.30
C LEU A 100 -1.64 -18.40 7.55
N GLY A 101 -2.93 -18.66 7.80
CA GLY A 101 -3.41 -19.38 8.98
C GLY A 101 -3.30 -18.59 10.28
N GLN A 102 -3.27 -17.26 10.19
CA GLN A 102 -3.17 -16.33 11.32
C GLN A 102 -4.55 -15.72 11.61
N TYR A 103 -4.70 -15.13 12.80
CA TYR A 103 -5.89 -14.34 13.12
C TYR A 103 -5.99 -13.13 12.16
N PRO A 104 -7.12 -12.91 11.46
CA PRO A 104 -7.17 -11.92 10.37
C PRO A 104 -6.89 -10.48 10.79
N VAL A 105 -7.28 -10.08 12.00
CA VAL A 105 -7.12 -8.69 12.48
C VAL A 105 -6.36 -8.72 13.80
N PRO A 106 -5.02 -8.90 13.77
CA PRO A 106 -4.22 -9.09 14.98
C PRO A 106 -4.19 -7.87 15.90
N ASP A 107 -4.32 -6.67 15.33
CA ASP A 107 -4.25 -5.40 16.06
C ASP A 107 -5.62 -4.70 16.03
N THR A 108 -6.03 -4.13 17.17
CA THR A 108 -7.27 -3.34 17.27
C THR A 108 -7.19 -2.03 16.48
N PHE A 109 -5.99 -1.44 16.41
CA PHE A 109 -5.74 -0.19 15.69
C PHE A 109 -4.56 -0.37 14.74
N LEU A 110 -4.70 0.14 13.53
CA LEU A 110 -3.63 0.17 12.56
C LEU A 110 -2.56 1.19 13.01
N PRO A 111 -1.27 0.81 13.12
CA PRO A 111 -0.22 1.77 13.46
C PRO A 111 0.24 2.55 12.21
N THR A 112 1.25 3.41 12.34
CA THR A 112 1.86 4.13 11.20
C THR A 112 3.38 3.95 11.12
N ASN A 113 3.96 3.04 11.90
CA ASN A 113 5.40 2.86 12.02
C ASN A 113 6.07 2.19 10.80
N LYS A 114 5.28 1.56 9.92
CA LYS A 114 5.72 1.01 8.63
C LYS A 114 5.36 1.90 7.44
N ALA A 115 4.78 3.08 7.65
CA ALA A 115 4.47 4.01 6.57
C ALA A 115 5.71 4.28 5.70
N ALA A 116 5.53 4.29 4.38
CA ALA A 116 6.61 4.52 3.43
C ALA A 116 7.22 5.91 3.65
N SER A 117 8.54 5.94 3.88
CA SER A 117 9.28 7.19 4.05
C SER A 117 9.42 7.92 2.70
N PRO A 118 9.27 9.24 2.64
CA PRO A 118 9.62 10.03 1.46
C PRO A 118 11.06 9.81 0.97
N THR A 119 11.97 9.38 1.84
CA THR A 119 13.36 9.03 1.48
C THR A 119 13.46 7.82 0.55
N LEU A 120 12.38 7.06 0.36
CA LEU A 120 12.32 5.95 -0.60
C LEU A 120 12.10 6.44 -2.04
N LEU A 121 11.65 7.68 -2.24
CA LEU A 121 11.40 8.23 -3.56
C LEU A 121 12.70 8.41 -4.34
N THR A 122 12.68 8.05 -5.63
CA THR A 122 13.82 8.21 -6.55
C THR A 122 13.61 9.34 -7.56
N VAL A 123 12.68 10.26 -7.29
CA VAL A 123 12.34 11.42 -8.16
C VAL A 123 12.97 12.71 -7.68
#